data_AF-A0AA37UM79-F1
#
_entry.id   AF-A0AA37UM79-F1
#
_cell.length_a   1.000
_cell.length_b   1.000
_cell.length_c   1.000
_cell.angle_alpha   90.00
_cell.angle_beta   90.00
_cell.angle_gamma   90.00
#
_symmetry.space_group_name_H-M   'P 1'
#
loop_
_entity.id
_entity.type
_entity.pdbx_description
1 polymer ?
#
loop_
_entity_poly.entity_id
_entity_poly.type
_entity_poly.pdbx_seq_one_letter_code
_entity_poly.pdbx_strand_id
1 'polypeptide(L)'
;MDTIVALHQSWIGADPAAYVDRVTPDVTRLTSWSAGIQSGPQEVARGLPDEWGFLELAPDGHTRSANMTIRRAEVSVQGQTATALYWADLVSGEITSVANHVSDWAYGNRGLILQAFVKEGGCWKLSHESDSWWLSYDPVTKMPAKSGTASFRYDFTYPVTDLARAVRFYSKFVGEPEVQTPTYAAFDMGGPRLVLDNTGLDGFAPVRPGLPNGYNTIDVDDLVKTVARLEAAGTTFLTGIRRRGSDLYAVGSDPAANVFVLMQRVYPVGDHPAPDVPSVQAQDGTPADVVAAVQALENAWLRTDPRAVMAAGIGNDSRWFDSSRINDRGIDCGPTGIRDGLAANWNQYDRSKSGLAASMTIRALRAKRFGAGAIVTYQRELSGQGEHPFKQVAFVTHIFETGAQGGMQLFETFITKMHQPTGEVKNLDYVETPEPNLEAARNFYGDTMSFGKPYSDESWYGFWGIKSVFGIYAADRAEGVAPGRANSSASLVVDSLQDTHAQLESMGSTFPVIPSINSRGGTDDEGNYLTLLATDSEGNAVVFSEYNNY
;
A
#
# COMPACT_ATOMS: atom_id res chain seq x y z
N MET A 1 -28.59 -2.32 5.80
CA MET A 1 -28.08 -1.38 4.77
C MET A 1 -28.13 0.05 5.26
N ASP A 2 -29.27 0.55 5.72
CA ASP A 2 -29.40 1.95 6.19
C ASP A 2 -28.36 2.36 7.24
N THR A 3 -28.06 1.49 8.21
CA THR A 3 -27.00 1.74 9.21
C THR A 3 -25.61 1.90 8.58
N ILE A 4 -25.27 1.08 7.59
CA ILE A 4 -23.99 1.14 6.87
C ILE A 4 -23.89 2.46 6.12
N VAL A 5 -24.96 2.84 5.40
CA VAL A 5 -25.02 4.11 4.66
C VAL A 5 -24.89 5.28 5.61
N ALA A 6 -25.59 5.28 6.74
CA ALA A 6 -25.55 6.37 7.71
C ALA A 6 -24.17 6.53 8.38
N LEU A 7 -23.47 5.43 8.70
CA LEU A 7 -22.09 5.47 9.21
C LEU A 7 -21.16 6.15 8.21
N HIS A 8 -21.25 5.75 6.95
CA HIS A 8 -20.43 6.31 5.88
C HIS A 8 -20.78 7.76 5.54
N GLN A 9 -22.05 8.15 5.63
CA GLN A 9 -22.43 9.55 5.50
C GLN A 9 -21.83 10.40 6.62
N SER A 10 -21.77 9.89 7.87
CA SER A 10 -21.08 10.57 8.96
C SER A 10 -19.57 10.63 8.75
N TRP A 11 -18.97 9.56 8.21
CA TRP A 11 -17.54 9.53 7.87
C TRP A 11 -17.19 10.53 6.75
N ILE A 12 -17.90 10.50 5.62
CA ILE A 12 -17.71 11.44 4.50
C ILE A 12 -18.04 12.87 4.94
N GLY A 13 -19.10 13.07 5.72
CA GLY A 13 -19.51 14.37 6.20
C GLY A 13 -18.59 15.00 7.26
N ALA A 14 -17.46 14.36 7.58
CA ALA A 14 -16.53 14.79 8.62
C ALA A 14 -17.20 15.03 9.99
N ASP A 15 -18.12 14.15 10.41
CA ASP A 15 -18.91 14.29 11.64
C ASP A 15 -18.58 13.17 12.66
N PRO A 16 -17.56 13.35 13.53
CA PRO A 16 -17.17 12.34 14.50
C PRO A 16 -18.28 12.03 15.51
N ALA A 17 -19.09 13.03 15.86
CA ALA A 17 -20.15 12.89 16.87
C ALA A 17 -21.26 11.97 16.34
N ALA A 18 -21.74 12.23 15.13
CA ALA A 18 -22.72 11.36 14.49
C ALA A 18 -22.17 9.96 14.24
N TYR A 19 -20.90 9.81 13.88
CA TYR A 19 -20.29 8.50 13.72
C TYR A 19 -20.29 7.72 15.04
N VAL A 20 -19.83 8.34 16.13
CA VAL A 20 -19.76 7.74 17.47
C VAL A 20 -21.13 7.37 18.04
N ASP A 21 -22.18 8.12 17.75
CA ASP A 21 -23.54 7.76 18.20
C ASP A 21 -24.04 6.41 17.62
N ARG A 22 -23.39 5.92 16.56
CA ARG A 22 -23.75 4.69 15.84
C ARG A 22 -22.86 3.50 16.20
N VAL A 23 -21.92 3.65 17.13
CA VAL A 23 -21.01 2.56 17.54
C VAL A 23 -21.31 2.06 18.97
N THR A 24 -20.90 0.82 19.28
CA THR A 24 -21.01 0.27 20.64
C THR A 24 -19.92 0.83 21.56
N PRO A 25 -20.11 0.81 22.90
CA PRO A 25 -19.07 1.26 23.84
C PRO A 25 -17.74 0.50 23.74
N ASP A 26 -17.77 -0.73 23.26
CA ASP A 26 -16.62 -1.63 23.05
C ASP A 26 -16.23 -1.77 21.57
N VAL A 27 -16.57 -0.78 20.73
CA VAL A 27 -16.27 -0.82 19.29
C VAL A 27 -14.78 -1.03 19.05
N THR A 28 -14.46 -1.79 18.02
CA THR A 28 -13.09 -1.93 17.51
C THR A 28 -13.09 -1.52 16.04
N ARG A 29 -12.19 -0.61 15.64
CA ARG A 29 -11.92 -0.34 14.23
C ARG A 29 -10.47 -0.61 13.89
N LEU A 30 -10.26 -1.27 12.76
CA LEU A 30 -8.96 -1.60 12.17
C LEU A 30 -8.95 -1.04 10.75
N THR A 31 -8.41 0.16 10.59
CA THR A 31 -8.44 0.85 9.30
C THR A 31 -7.07 0.91 8.65
N SER A 32 -7.04 0.71 7.35
CA SER A 32 -5.84 0.81 6.53
C SER A 32 -5.45 2.26 6.21
N TRP A 33 -6.29 3.24 6.56
CA TRP A 33 -6.01 4.68 6.41
C TRP A 33 -5.11 5.24 7.51
N SER A 34 -5.51 5.11 8.79
CA SER A 34 -4.74 5.64 9.93
C SER A 34 -3.78 4.62 10.56
N ALA A 35 -3.69 3.40 10.00
CA ALA A 35 -2.74 2.36 10.40
C ALA A 35 -2.72 2.04 11.91
N GLY A 36 -3.88 2.13 12.55
CA GLY A 36 -4.04 2.00 13.99
C GLY A 36 -5.22 1.12 14.40
N ILE A 37 -5.14 0.59 15.62
CA ILE A 37 -6.25 -0.09 16.30
C ILE A 37 -6.99 0.93 17.15
N GLN A 38 -8.21 1.29 16.77
CA GLN A 38 -9.07 2.19 17.53
C GLN A 38 -10.02 1.37 18.42
N SER A 39 -10.04 1.64 19.72
CA SER A 39 -10.81 0.89 20.72
C SER A 39 -11.73 1.82 21.52
N GLY A 40 -13.03 1.59 21.38
CA GLY A 40 -14.07 2.39 22.01
C GLY A 40 -14.33 3.71 21.26
N PRO A 41 -15.46 4.39 21.55
CA PRO A 41 -15.91 5.52 20.76
C PRO A 41 -14.96 6.72 20.79
N GLN A 42 -14.23 6.93 21.89
CA GLN A 42 -13.30 8.06 22.03
C GLN A 42 -12.07 7.92 21.12
N GLU A 43 -11.50 6.72 21.02
CA GLU A 43 -10.37 6.48 20.12
C GLU A 43 -10.82 6.50 18.67
N VAL A 44 -12.03 6.00 18.37
CA VAL A 44 -12.63 6.12 17.05
C VAL A 44 -12.78 7.58 16.65
N ALA A 45 -13.39 8.43 17.49
CA ALA A 45 -13.53 9.85 17.19
C ALA A 45 -12.18 10.56 16.97
N ARG A 46 -11.15 10.18 17.73
CA ARG A 46 -9.81 10.76 17.61
C ARG A 46 -9.11 10.37 16.31
N GLY A 47 -9.32 9.14 15.83
CA GLY A 47 -8.66 8.64 14.63
C GLY A 47 -9.36 9.03 13.32
N LEU A 48 -10.63 9.43 13.36
CA LEU A 48 -11.37 9.85 12.16
C LEU A 48 -10.72 11.02 11.39
N PRO A 49 -10.26 12.11 12.05
CA PRO A 49 -9.51 13.17 11.37
C PRO A 49 -8.26 12.70 10.63
N ASP A 50 -7.52 11.73 11.18
CA ASP A 50 -6.32 11.18 10.53
C ASP A 50 -6.67 10.43 9.23
N GLU A 51 -7.87 9.85 9.14
CA GLU A 51 -8.37 9.19 7.92
C GLU A 51 -8.76 10.21 6.85
N TRP A 52 -9.17 11.42 7.25
CA TRP A 52 -9.59 12.49 6.35
C TRP A 52 -8.44 13.29 5.76
N GLY A 53 -7.23 13.22 6.31
CA GLY A 53 -6.05 13.88 5.72
C GLY A 53 -5.72 13.41 4.30
N PHE A 54 -6.28 12.28 3.86
CA PHE A 54 -6.18 11.77 2.48
C PHE A 54 -7.34 12.21 1.57
N LEU A 55 -8.36 12.87 2.10
CA LEU A 55 -9.50 13.38 1.35
C LEU A 55 -9.34 14.88 1.20
N GLU A 56 -9.79 15.41 0.07
CA GLU A 56 -9.84 16.87 -0.06
C GLU A 56 -10.88 17.43 0.91
N LEU A 57 -10.52 18.32 1.84
CA LEU A 57 -11.46 19.04 2.68
C LEU A 57 -11.59 20.48 2.21
N ALA A 58 -12.73 21.05 2.56
CA ALA A 58 -13.11 22.42 2.28
C ALA A 58 -12.52 23.32 3.36
N PRO A 59 -12.38 24.64 3.10
CA PRO A 59 -11.81 25.55 4.08
C PRO A 59 -12.59 25.61 5.41
N ASP A 60 -13.82 25.09 5.43
CA ASP A 60 -14.72 24.94 6.58
C ASP A 60 -14.76 23.49 7.13
N GLY A 61 -13.87 22.60 6.67
CA GLY A 61 -13.58 21.28 7.24
C GLY A 61 -14.43 20.10 6.74
N HIS A 62 -15.32 20.27 5.77
CA HIS A 62 -16.06 19.16 5.15
C HIS A 62 -15.31 18.59 3.94
N THR A 63 -15.47 17.31 3.59
CA THR A 63 -14.81 16.78 2.37
C THR A 63 -15.32 17.50 1.10
N ARG A 64 -14.44 18.15 0.32
CA ARG A 64 -14.71 18.66 -1.03
C ARG A 64 -14.96 17.46 -1.94
N SER A 65 -16.22 17.06 -2.05
CA SER A 65 -16.71 16.06 -3.00
C SER A 65 -16.07 14.67 -2.91
N ALA A 66 -16.42 13.91 -1.88
CA ALA A 66 -16.23 12.45 -1.86
C ALA A 66 -17.56 11.73 -2.12
N ASN A 67 -17.59 10.87 -3.14
CA ASN A 67 -18.71 9.99 -3.44
C ASN A 67 -18.28 8.54 -3.22
N MET A 68 -18.98 7.86 -2.32
CA MET A 68 -18.78 6.43 -2.12
C MET A 68 -19.98 5.62 -2.63
N THR A 69 -19.70 4.61 -3.44
CA THR A 69 -20.69 3.69 -3.99
C THR A 69 -20.46 2.29 -3.43
N ILE A 70 -21.43 1.74 -2.69
CA ILE A 70 -21.43 0.33 -2.30
C ILE A 70 -21.88 -0.50 -3.51
N ARG A 71 -20.97 -1.25 -4.11
CA ARG A 71 -21.21 -2.04 -5.33
C ARG A 71 -21.94 -3.34 -5.06
N ARG A 72 -21.59 -3.98 -3.95
CA ARG A 72 -22.12 -5.27 -3.50
C ARG A 72 -22.01 -5.33 -1.99
N ALA A 73 -23.01 -5.90 -1.33
CA ALA A 73 -22.98 -6.17 0.09
C ALA A 73 -23.52 -7.57 0.36
N GLU A 74 -22.84 -8.30 1.22
CA GLU A 74 -23.25 -9.59 1.75
C GLU A 74 -23.48 -9.43 3.24
N VAL A 75 -24.74 -9.60 3.66
CA VAL A 75 -25.16 -9.38 5.04
C VAL A 75 -25.70 -10.68 5.62
N SER A 76 -25.15 -11.09 6.76
CA SER A 76 -25.64 -12.21 7.57
C SER A 76 -26.22 -11.68 8.87
N VAL A 77 -27.41 -12.12 9.26
CA VAL A 77 -28.07 -11.69 10.51
C VAL A 77 -28.40 -12.92 11.35
N GLN A 78 -27.94 -12.94 12.60
CA GLN A 78 -28.15 -14.01 13.56
C GLN A 78 -28.67 -13.43 14.88
N GLY A 79 -29.99 -13.36 15.02
CA GLY A 79 -30.62 -12.83 16.23
C GLY A 79 -30.29 -11.34 16.46
N GLN A 80 -29.46 -11.06 17.46
CA GLN A 80 -29.06 -9.69 17.83
C GLN A 80 -27.70 -9.28 17.27
N THR A 81 -27.08 -10.10 16.42
CA THR A 81 -25.83 -9.78 15.74
C THR A 81 -25.99 -9.84 14.24
N ALA A 82 -25.15 -9.09 13.53
CA ALA A 82 -25.07 -9.14 12.07
C ALA A 82 -23.65 -8.87 11.60
N THR A 83 -23.22 -9.52 10.52
CA THR A 83 -21.98 -9.21 9.81
C THR A 83 -22.33 -8.68 8.42
N ALA A 84 -21.56 -7.71 7.93
CA ALA A 84 -21.68 -7.17 6.60
C ALA A 84 -20.29 -7.14 5.97
N LEU A 85 -20.15 -7.76 4.80
CA LEU A 85 -18.96 -7.70 3.98
C LEU A 85 -19.35 -7.03 2.68
N TYR A 86 -18.76 -5.88 2.36
CA TYR A 86 -19.18 -5.10 1.21
C TYR A 86 -18.01 -4.40 0.52
N TRP A 87 -18.19 -4.22 -0.78
CA TRP A 87 -17.23 -3.57 -1.64
C TRP A 87 -17.68 -2.15 -1.93
N ALA A 88 -16.76 -1.21 -1.79
CA ALA A 88 -17.00 0.20 -2.00
C ALA A 88 -16.03 0.76 -3.05
N ASP A 89 -16.55 1.60 -3.93
CA ASP A 89 -15.73 2.53 -4.71
C ASP A 89 -15.84 3.90 -4.06
N LEU A 90 -14.72 4.55 -3.82
CA LEU A 90 -14.62 5.93 -3.36
C LEU A 90 -14.04 6.77 -4.50
N VAL A 91 -14.69 7.87 -4.84
CA VAL A 91 -14.13 8.88 -5.75
C VAL A 91 -14.10 10.20 -4.99
N SER A 92 -12.92 10.80 -4.88
CA SER A 92 -12.72 12.11 -4.24
C SER A 92 -12.24 13.12 -5.28
N GLY A 93 -12.69 14.37 -5.22
CA GLY A 93 -12.27 15.48 -6.08
C GLY A 93 -13.40 16.06 -6.95
N GLU A 94 -13.26 17.34 -7.35
CA GLU A 94 -14.27 18.07 -8.10
C GLU A 94 -14.33 17.59 -9.58
N ILE A 95 -15.42 16.95 -10.00
CA ILE A 95 -15.73 16.82 -11.44
C ILE A 95 -16.44 18.11 -11.86
N THR A 96 -15.72 19.22 -11.94
CA THR A 96 -16.25 20.44 -12.55
C THR A 96 -16.13 20.34 -14.07
N SER A 97 -17.22 19.97 -14.73
CA SER A 97 -17.37 20.23 -16.17
C SER A 97 -17.65 21.72 -16.39
N VAL A 98 -16.64 22.57 -16.20
CA VAL A 98 -16.69 23.94 -16.71
C VAL A 98 -15.77 23.99 -17.92
N ALA A 99 -16.31 24.54 -19.01
CA ALA A 99 -15.72 24.49 -20.35
C ALA A 99 -14.19 24.69 -20.35
N ASN A 100 -13.48 23.64 -20.76
CA ASN A 100 -12.06 23.57 -21.13
C ASN A 100 -10.98 23.41 -20.04
N HIS A 101 -11.32 23.24 -18.77
CA HIS A 101 -10.35 22.76 -17.77
C HIS A 101 -11.02 21.73 -16.85
N VAL A 102 -10.75 20.45 -17.09
CA VAL A 102 -11.08 19.39 -16.13
C VAL A 102 -9.82 19.19 -15.30
N SER A 103 -9.85 19.58 -14.03
CA SER A 103 -8.82 19.17 -13.09
C SER A 103 -9.09 17.68 -12.77
N ASP A 104 -8.47 16.76 -13.52
CA ASP A 104 -8.61 15.30 -13.40
C ASP A 104 -7.95 14.73 -12.12
N TRP A 105 -7.89 15.51 -11.03
CA TRP A 105 -7.37 15.07 -9.71
C TRP A 105 -8.31 14.08 -9.00
N ALA A 106 -9.36 13.62 -9.67
CA ALA A 106 -10.29 12.66 -9.13
C ALA A 106 -9.59 11.32 -8.88
N TYR A 107 -9.25 11.04 -7.63
CA TYR A 107 -8.71 9.76 -7.23
C TYR A 107 -9.85 8.77 -6.97
N GLY A 108 -9.77 7.63 -7.63
CA GLY A 108 -10.64 6.50 -7.43
C GLY A 108 -9.97 5.44 -6.56
N ASN A 109 -10.61 5.06 -5.46
CA ASN A 109 -10.21 3.94 -4.63
C ASN A 109 -11.27 2.85 -4.61
N ARG A 110 -10.83 1.61 -4.42
CA ARG A 110 -11.70 0.48 -4.12
C ARG A 110 -11.33 -0.12 -2.78
N GLY A 111 -12.35 -0.33 -1.98
CA GLY A 111 -12.27 -0.93 -0.66
C GLY A 111 -13.09 -2.21 -0.55
N LEU A 112 -12.62 -3.11 0.30
CA LEU A 112 -13.44 -4.15 0.90
C LEU A 112 -13.53 -3.87 2.40
N ILE A 113 -14.75 -3.89 2.93
CA ILE A 113 -15.02 -3.54 4.32
C ILE A 113 -15.81 -4.67 4.97
N LEU A 114 -15.31 -5.13 6.12
CA LEU A 114 -15.97 -6.05 7.03
C LEU A 114 -16.46 -5.26 8.24
N GLN A 115 -17.78 -5.24 8.45
CA GLN A 115 -18.40 -4.68 9.65
C GLN A 115 -19.18 -5.74 10.42
N ALA A 116 -19.13 -5.68 11.74
CA ALA A 116 -19.97 -6.47 12.62
C ALA A 116 -20.81 -5.55 13.49
N PHE A 117 -22.09 -5.90 13.64
CA PHE A 117 -23.11 -5.10 14.31
C PHE A 117 -23.77 -5.85 15.44
N VAL A 118 -24.13 -5.11 16.49
CA VAL A 118 -24.96 -5.59 17.60
C VAL A 118 -26.22 -4.74 17.66
N LYS A 119 -27.35 -5.37 17.94
CA LYS A 119 -28.63 -4.67 18.10
C LYS A 119 -28.81 -4.23 19.56
N GLU A 120 -28.79 -2.92 19.80
CA GLU A 120 -28.97 -2.29 21.11
C GLU A 120 -30.16 -1.33 21.07
N GLY A 121 -31.11 -1.46 22.00
CA GLY A 121 -32.26 -0.54 22.05
C GLY A 121 -33.13 -0.53 20.79
N GLY A 122 -33.10 -1.62 20.01
CA GLY A 122 -33.79 -1.73 18.71
C GLY A 122 -32.99 -1.25 17.51
N CYS A 123 -31.84 -0.60 17.72
CA CYS A 123 -30.97 -0.06 16.68
C CYS A 123 -29.74 -0.95 16.46
N TRP A 124 -29.30 -1.09 15.21
CA TRP A 124 -28.01 -1.71 14.91
C TRP A 124 -26.89 -0.71 15.16
N LYS A 125 -25.90 -1.11 15.95
CA LYS A 125 -24.69 -0.35 16.22
C LYS A 125 -23.46 -1.10 15.77
N LEU A 126 -22.49 -0.37 15.24
CA LEU A 126 -21.21 -0.91 14.82
C LEU A 126 -20.42 -1.37 16.04
N SER A 127 -20.08 -2.65 16.08
CA SER A 127 -19.23 -3.23 17.12
C SER A 127 -17.83 -3.50 16.59
N HIS A 128 -17.66 -3.83 15.32
CA HIS A 128 -16.35 -4.09 14.73
C HIS A 128 -16.28 -3.58 13.30
N GLU A 129 -15.13 -3.04 12.90
CA GLU A 129 -14.81 -2.71 11.52
C GLU A 129 -13.39 -3.14 11.17
N SER A 130 -13.22 -3.69 9.97
CA SER A 130 -11.93 -3.84 9.30
C SER A 130 -12.08 -3.45 7.85
N ASP A 131 -11.15 -2.65 7.34
CA ASP A 131 -11.13 -2.26 5.94
C ASP A 131 -9.79 -2.56 5.27
N SER A 132 -9.87 -2.74 3.96
CA SER A 132 -8.71 -2.75 3.08
C SER A 132 -9.04 -1.93 1.86
N TRP A 133 -8.30 -0.86 1.68
CA TRP A 133 -8.39 0.02 0.53
C TRP A 133 -7.27 -0.26 -0.49
N TRP A 134 -7.30 0.43 -1.62
CA TRP A 134 -6.35 0.33 -2.75
C TRP A 134 -6.34 -1.05 -3.42
N LEU A 135 -7.51 -1.65 -3.53
CA LEU A 135 -7.69 -2.94 -4.19
C LEU A 135 -7.71 -2.77 -5.71
N SER A 136 -6.94 -3.62 -6.40
CA SER A 136 -6.91 -3.71 -7.87
C SER A 136 -7.84 -4.82 -8.39
N TYR A 137 -8.85 -5.20 -7.61
CA TYR A 137 -9.87 -6.21 -7.93
C TYR A 137 -11.23 -5.57 -8.15
N ASP A 138 -11.97 -6.03 -9.17
CA ASP A 138 -13.37 -5.66 -9.40
C ASP A 138 -14.31 -6.78 -8.89
N PRO A 139 -15.16 -6.53 -7.88
CA PRO A 139 -16.08 -7.54 -7.35
C PRO A 139 -17.22 -7.94 -8.27
N VAL A 140 -17.56 -7.12 -9.27
CA VAL A 140 -18.63 -7.38 -10.23
C VAL A 140 -18.12 -8.31 -11.32
N THR A 141 -16.97 -7.97 -11.92
CA THR A 141 -16.39 -8.76 -13.01
C THR A 141 -15.50 -9.91 -12.53
N LYS A 142 -15.12 -9.91 -11.24
CA LYS A 142 -14.15 -10.83 -10.64
C LYS A 142 -12.80 -10.86 -11.36
N MET A 143 -12.43 -9.75 -11.99
CA MET A 143 -11.17 -9.58 -12.72
C MET A 143 -10.34 -8.45 -12.10
N PRO A 144 -9.03 -8.39 -12.36
CA PRO A 144 -8.26 -7.20 -12.10
C PRO A 144 -8.94 -5.98 -12.75
N ALA A 145 -8.94 -4.87 -12.03
CA ALA A 145 -9.63 -3.66 -12.44
C ALA A 145 -9.11 -3.14 -13.80
N LYS A 146 -10.03 -2.80 -14.72
CA LYS A 146 -9.67 -2.13 -15.99
C LYS A 146 -9.47 -0.62 -15.76
N SER A 147 -8.45 -0.06 -16.42
CA SER A 147 -8.08 1.38 -16.62
C SER A 147 -8.57 2.42 -15.61
N GLY A 148 -7.66 3.18 -15.01
CA GLY A 148 -7.96 4.24 -14.02
C GLY A 148 -7.90 3.78 -12.56
N THR A 149 -7.37 2.58 -12.32
CA THR A 149 -7.05 2.00 -11.01
C THR A 149 -5.66 1.40 -11.12
N ALA A 150 -4.90 1.37 -10.01
CA ALA A 150 -3.53 0.87 -9.95
C ALA A 150 -3.32 -0.42 -10.78
N SER A 151 -2.65 -0.31 -11.93
CA SER A 151 -2.54 -1.39 -12.93
C SER A 151 -1.17 -2.07 -12.93
N PHE A 152 -0.23 -1.57 -12.12
CA PHE A 152 1.12 -2.08 -12.02
C PHE A 152 1.72 -1.81 -10.63
N ARG A 153 2.78 -2.54 -10.30
CA ARG A 153 3.58 -2.35 -9.10
C ARG A 153 4.97 -1.87 -9.52
N TYR A 154 5.52 -0.94 -8.75
CA TYR A 154 6.87 -0.49 -8.95
C TYR A 154 7.51 -0.13 -7.61
N ASP A 155 8.84 -0.07 -7.59
CA ASP A 155 9.65 0.56 -6.57
C ASP A 155 10.42 1.72 -7.20
N PHE A 156 10.77 2.71 -6.39
CA PHE A 156 11.64 3.81 -6.81
C PHE A 156 13.03 3.63 -6.20
N THR A 157 14.08 3.80 -7.01
CA THR A 157 15.45 3.61 -6.56
C THR A 157 16.31 4.84 -6.76
N TYR A 158 17.00 5.29 -5.71
CA TYR A 158 18.12 6.21 -5.82
C TYR A 158 19.46 5.44 -5.88
N PRO A 159 20.35 5.79 -6.84
CA PRO A 159 21.72 5.33 -6.79
C PRO A 159 22.46 6.03 -5.64
N VAL A 160 23.32 5.29 -4.96
CA VAL A 160 24.15 5.81 -3.87
C VAL A 160 25.58 5.27 -3.98
N THR A 161 26.56 6.02 -3.52
CA THR A 161 27.96 5.55 -3.47
C THR A 161 28.34 5.07 -2.08
N ASP A 162 27.85 5.73 -1.03
CA ASP A 162 27.98 5.31 0.36
C ASP A 162 26.60 4.93 0.93
N LEU A 163 26.26 3.64 0.82
CA LEU A 163 24.98 3.11 1.31
C LEU A 163 24.78 3.35 2.80
N ALA A 164 25.82 3.23 3.62
CA ALA A 164 25.69 3.41 5.06
C ALA A 164 25.38 4.87 5.43
N ARG A 165 25.98 5.82 4.70
CA ARG A 165 25.67 7.25 4.85
C ARG A 165 24.26 7.57 4.38
N ALA A 166 23.86 7.05 3.22
CA ALA A 166 22.52 7.26 2.70
C ALA A 166 21.43 6.66 3.61
N VAL A 167 21.63 5.45 4.15
CA VAL A 167 20.71 4.88 5.15
C VAL A 167 20.60 5.77 6.38
N ARG A 168 21.72 6.25 6.94
CA ARG A 168 21.68 7.19 8.08
C ARG A 168 20.92 8.49 7.76
N PHE A 169 21.00 8.98 6.52
CA PHE A 169 20.28 10.15 6.07
C PHE A 169 18.77 9.87 6.01
N TYR A 170 18.36 8.89 5.21
CA TYR A 170 16.94 8.58 4.99
C TYR A 170 16.25 8.08 6.26
N SER A 171 16.94 7.36 7.15
CA SER A 171 16.35 6.90 8.40
C SER A 171 15.95 8.00 9.37
N LYS A 172 16.43 9.23 9.18
CA LYS A 172 15.94 10.39 9.94
C LYS A 172 14.54 10.82 9.54
N PHE A 173 14.16 10.60 8.29
CA PHE A 173 12.89 11.04 7.72
C PHE A 173 11.89 9.89 7.60
N VAL A 174 12.34 8.72 7.18
CA VAL A 174 11.48 7.56 6.89
C VAL A 174 11.47 6.54 8.03
N GLY A 175 12.52 6.53 8.86
CA GLY A 175 12.76 5.52 9.90
C GLY A 175 13.67 4.38 9.43
N GLU A 176 13.73 3.29 10.18
CA GLU A 176 14.66 2.19 9.86
C GLU A 176 14.24 1.43 8.60
N PRO A 177 15.18 1.02 7.73
CA PRO A 177 14.85 0.23 6.56
C PRO A 177 14.24 -1.13 6.94
N GLU A 178 13.32 -1.62 6.11
CA GLU A 178 12.79 -2.98 6.25
C GLU A 178 13.84 -4.03 5.89
N VAL A 179 14.74 -3.66 4.97
CA VAL A 179 15.82 -4.50 4.46
C VAL A 179 17.08 -3.68 4.34
N GLN A 180 18.20 -4.24 4.78
CA GLN A 180 19.52 -3.71 4.48
C GLN A 180 20.49 -4.86 4.19
N THR A 181 21.16 -4.76 3.06
CA THR A 181 22.24 -5.65 2.61
C THR A 181 23.49 -4.81 2.35
N PRO A 182 24.65 -5.41 2.02
CA PRO A 182 25.84 -4.64 1.67
C PRO A 182 25.68 -3.72 0.45
N THR A 183 24.70 -4.00 -0.42
CA THR A 183 24.55 -3.27 -1.69
C THR A 183 23.20 -2.60 -1.89
N TYR A 184 22.29 -2.73 -0.92
CA TYR A 184 20.91 -2.29 -1.08
C TYR A 184 20.26 -2.04 0.28
N ALA A 185 19.41 -1.02 0.36
CA ALA A 185 18.46 -0.85 1.45
C ALA A 185 17.08 -0.48 0.89
N ALA A 186 16.02 -0.89 1.58
CA ALA A 186 14.66 -0.50 1.22
C ALA A 186 13.82 -0.10 2.41
N PHE A 187 12.97 0.89 2.17
CA PHE A 187 12.01 1.44 3.10
C PHE A 187 10.59 1.17 2.57
N ASP A 188 9.73 0.61 3.41
CA ASP A 188 8.32 0.47 3.09
C ASP A 188 7.66 1.85 3.15
N MET A 189 7.07 2.30 2.04
CA MET A 189 6.34 3.57 1.96
C MET A 189 4.83 3.35 1.87
N GLY A 190 4.36 2.15 2.21
CA GLY A 190 2.95 1.76 2.21
C GLY A 190 2.40 1.36 0.85
N GLY A 191 3.05 1.78 -0.24
CA GLY A 191 2.84 1.35 -1.62
C GLY A 191 4.16 0.89 -2.26
N PRO A 192 4.72 1.65 -3.23
CA PRO A 192 6.07 1.38 -3.74
C PRO A 192 7.10 1.55 -2.61
N ARG A 193 8.23 0.83 -2.69
CA ARG A 193 9.34 1.05 -1.76
C ARG A 193 10.23 2.19 -2.26
N LEU A 194 10.83 2.90 -1.31
CA LEU A 194 12.02 3.71 -1.58
C LEU A 194 13.25 2.81 -1.41
N VAL A 195 14.04 2.69 -2.46
CA VAL A 195 15.22 1.84 -2.53
C VAL A 195 16.49 2.69 -2.66
N LEU A 196 17.53 2.30 -1.94
CA LEU A 196 18.90 2.80 -2.11
C LEU A 196 19.76 1.68 -2.69
N ASP A 197 20.42 1.92 -3.81
CA ASP A 197 21.23 0.91 -4.50
C ASP A 197 22.64 1.42 -4.79
N ASN A 198 23.67 0.71 -4.32
CA ASN A 198 25.07 1.10 -4.54
C ASN A 198 25.79 0.38 -5.69
N THR A 199 25.05 -0.40 -6.47
CA THR A 199 25.59 -1.08 -7.66
C THR A 199 25.75 -0.15 -8.86
N GLY A 200 25.12 1.03 -8.83
CA GLY A 200 25.12 2.02 -9.91
C GLY A 200 24.38 1.56 -11.18
N LEU A 201 23.60 0.48 -11.09
CA LEU A 201 22.87 -0.15 -12.20
C LEU A 201 23.74 -0.32 -13.45
N ASP A 202 24.89 -0.99 -13.32
CA ASP A 202 25.84 -1.19 -14.43
C ASP A 202 26.34 0.10 -15.09
N GLY A 203 26.36 1.20 -14.32
CA GLY A 203 26.74 2.52 -14.79
C GLY A 203 25.61 3.32 -15.43
N PHE A 204 24.38 2.79 -15.52
CA PHE A 204 23.21 3.51 -16.01
C PHE A 204 22.63 4.51 -15.00
N ALA A 205 22.93 4.34 -13.71
CA ALA A 205 22.48 5.22 -12.64
C ALA A 205 23.66 5.84 -11.87
N PRO A 206 24.50 6.69 -12.50
CA PRO A 206 25.52 7.42 -11.77
C PRO A 206 24.90 8.55 -10.95
N VAL A 207 25.43 8.80 -9.75
CA VAL A 207 25.07 9.97 -8.95
C VAL A 207 25.62 11.23 -9.63
N ARG A 208 24.74 12.18 -9.94
CA ARG A 208 25.08 13.52 -10.44
C ARG A 208 24.55 14.55 -9.44
N PRO A 209 25.44 15.26 -8.72
CA PRO A 209 25.03 16.16 -7.65
C PRO A 209 24.06 17.24 -8.11
N GLY A 210 23.00 17.46 -7.35
CA GLY A 210 21.97 18.47 -7.61
C GLY A 210 20.96 18.09 -8.69
N LEU A 211 21.03 16.87 -9.25
CA LEU A 211 20.13 16.40 -10.30
C LEU A 211 19.30 15.19 -9.86
N PRO A 212 18.14 14.97 -10.48
CA PRO A 212 17.42 13.70 -10.42
C PRO A 212 18.28 12.58 -10.99
N ASN A 213 18.48 11.50 -10.22
CA ASN A 213 19.29 10.35 -10.62
C ASN A 213 18.59 9.01 -10.39
N GLY A 214 17.34 9.04 -9.92
CA GLY A 214 16.60 7.83 -9.60
C GLY A 214 16.05 7.12 -10.84
N TYR A 215 15.62 5.89 -10.64
CA TYR A 215 15.00 5.05 -11.66
C TYR A 215 13.89 4.19 -11.07
N ASN A 216 13.00 3.75 -11.95
CA ASN A 216 11.84 2.95 -11.59
C ASN A 216 12.12 1.47 -11.83
N THR A 217 11.80 0.63 -10.84
CA THR A 217 11.79 -0.83 -10.97
C THR A 217 10.36 -1.32 -11.03
N ILE A 218 9.93 -1.81 -12.17
CA ILE A 218 8.55 -2.23 -12.45
C ILE A 218 8.47 -3.76 -12.34
N ASP A 219 7.61 -4.25 -11.45
CA ASP A 219 7.43 -5.68 -11.25
C ASP A 219 6.55 -6.29 -12.36
N VAL A 220 6.98 -7.44 -12.88
CA VAL A 220 6.30 -8.20 -13.93
C VAL A 220 6.26 -9.68 -13.59
N ASP A 221 5.16 -10.36 -13.94
CA ASP A 221 4.97 -11.79 -13.63
C ASP A 221 5.90 -12.71 -14.44
N ASP A 222 6.12 -12.36 -15.71
CA ASP A 222 6.96 -13.09 -16.66
C ASP A 222 7.82 -12.11 -17.45
N LEU A 223 9.09 -12.00 -17.05
CA LEU A 223 10.04 -11.07 -17.65
C LEU A 223 10.34 -11.44 -19.11
N VAL A 224 10.51 -12.72 -19.41
CA VAL A 224 10.87 -13.18 -20.76
C VAL A 224 9.77 -12.79 -21.75
N LYS A 225 8.52 -13.10 -21.40
CA LYS A 225 7.36 -12.75 -22.23
C LYS A 225 7.18 -11.23 -22.33
N THR A 226 7.40 -10.50 -21.25
CA THR A 226 7.22 -9.04 -21.23
C THR A 226 8.28 -8.34 -22.06
N VAL A 227 9.57 -8.71 -21.94
CA VAL A 227 10.66 -8.18 -22.76
C VAL A 227 10.38 -8.43 -24.25
N ALA A 228 10.07 -9.67 -24.64
CA ALA A 228 9.79 -10.00 -26.03
C ALA A 228 8.61 -9.20 -26.62
N ARG A 229 7.56 -8.98 -25.82
CA ARG A 229 6.40 -8.15 -26.21
C ARG A 229 6.80 -6.69 -26.43
N LEU A 230 7.60 -6.14 -25.53
CA LEU A 230 8.04 -4.74 -25.58
C LEU A 230 9.05 -4.50 -26.70
N GLU A 231 9.97 -5.43 -26.95
CA GLU A 231 10.89 -5.39 -28.11
C GLU A 231 10.12 -5.43 -29.42
N ALA A 232 9.09 -6.29 -29.53
CA ALA A 232 8.22 -6.33 -30.71
C ALA A 232 7.44 -5.02 -30.92
N ALA A 233 7.21 -4.25 -29.85
CA ALA A 233 6.63 -2.91 -29.90
C ALA A 233 7.67 -1.79 -30.12
N GLY A 234 8.96 -2.12 -30.29
CA GLY A 234 10.03 -1.17 -30.58
C GLY A 234 10.77 -0.64 -29.34
N THR A 235 10.52 -1.18 -28.16
CA THR A 235 11.24 -0.80 -26.93
C THR A 235 12.69 -1.27 -27.01
N THR A 236 13.64 -0.41 -26.62
CA THR A 236 15.05 -0.78 -26.56
C THR A 236 15.41 -1.30 -25.16
N PHE A 237 16.01 -2.48 -25.09
CA PHE A 237 16.63 -3.00 -23.87
C PHE A 237 18.15 -2.80 -23.94
N LEU A 238 18.67 -2.10 -22.93
CA LEU A 238 20.09 -1.78 -22.78
C LEU A 238 20.90 -2.97 -22.26
N THR A 239 20.22 -3.95 -21.66
CA THR A 239 20.78 -5.23 -21.24
C THR A 239 19.93 -6.38 -21.73
N GLY A 240 20.52 -7.56 -21.92
CA GLY A 240 19.75 -8.80 -21.91
C GLY A 240 19.16 -9.07 -20.52
N ILE A 241 18.36 -10.14 -20.41
CA ILE A 241 17.84 -10.61 -19.12
C ILE A 241 19.01 -11.11 -18.25
N ARG A 242 19.08 -10.58 -17.03
CA ARG A 242 20.11 -10.87 -16.03
C ARG A 242 19.48 -11.41 -14.75
N ARG A 243 20.33 -11.87 -13.82
CA ARG A 243 19.94 -12.36 -12.50
C ARG A 243 20.50 -11.45 -11.40
N ARG A 244 19.69 -11.23 -10.35
CA ARG A 244 20.11 -10.61 -9.08
C ARG A 244 19.58 -11.48 -7.95
N GLY A 245 20.43 -12.38 -7.42
CA GLY A 245 19.93 -13.48 -6.59
C GLY A 245 19.06 -14.44 -7.41
N SER A 246 17.92 -14.87 -6.87
CA SER A 246 16.90 -15.62 -7.61
C SER A 246 16.18 -14.80 -8.68
N ASP A 247 16.06 -13.48 -8.49
CA ASP A 247 15.28 -12.58 -9.35
C ASP A 247 15.86 -12.45 -10.75
N LEU A 248 14.96 -12.16 -11.70
CA LEU A 248 15.32 -11.81 -13.08
C LEU A 248 15.07 -10.33 -13.31
N TYR A 249 15.97 -9.66 -14.05
CA TYR A 249 15.75 -8.27 -14.44
C TYR A 249 16.30 -7.93 -15.83
N ALA A 250 15.77 -6.87 -16.42
CA ALA A 250 16.30 -6.26 -17.65
C ALA A 250 16.19 -4.73 -17.56
N VAL A 251 17.20 -4.02 -18.08
CA VAL A 251 17.19 -2.55 -18.14
C VAL A 251 16.67 -2.10 -19.49
N GLY A 252 15.55 -1.39 -19.48
CA GLY A 252 14.92 -0.80 -20.65
C GLY A 252 15.22 0.70 -20.76
N SER A 253 14.86 1.25 -21.92
CA SER A 253 14.97 2.66 -22.25
C SER A 253 13.62 3.15 -22.76
N ASP A 254 13.12 4.24 -22.20
CA ASP A 254 11.90 4.91 -22.68
C ASP A 254 12.20 5.79 -23.94
N PRO A 255 11.21 6.50 -24.51
CA PRO A 255 11.39 7.33 -25.70
C PRO A 255 12.42 8.47 -25.55
N ALA A 256 12.61 9.02 -24.35
CA ALA A 256 13.64 10.02 -24.06
C ALA A 256 15.00 9.42 -23.70
N ALA A 257 15.05 8.09 -23.63
CA ALA A 257 16.15 7.29 -23.15
C ALA A 257 16.43 7.44 -21.65
N ASN A 258 15.41 7.73 -20.84
CA ASN A 258 15.51 7.43 -19.42
C ASN A 258 15.48 5.92 -19.22
N VAL A 259 16.23 5.45 -18.22
CA VAL A 259 16.30 4.03 -17.92
C VAL A 259 15.21 3.61 -16.94
N PHE A 260 14.63 2.44 -17.18
CA PHE A 260 13.76 1.74 -16.24
C PHE A 260 14.21 0.29 -16.10
N VAL A 261 13.83 -0.36 -15.01
CA VAL A 261 14.11 -1.77 -14.76
C VAL A 261 12.81 -2.54 -14.81
N LEU A 262 12.77 -3.64 -15.56
CA LEU A 262 11.74 -4.67 -15.40
C LEU A 262 12.29 -5.73 -14.47
N MET A 263 11.51 -6.13 -13.47
CA MET A 263 11.90 -7.11 -12.47
C MET A 263 10.84 -8.21 -12.39
N GLN A 264 11.28 -9.47 -12.43
CA GLN A 264 10.44 -10.59 -12.04
C GLN A 264 10.98 -11.15 -10.73
N ARG A 265 10.17 -11.02 -9.68
CA ARG A 265 10.46 -11.60 -8.37
C ARG A 265 10.30 -13.11 -8.40
N VAL A 266 11.30 -13.83 -7.92
CA VAL A 266 11.27 -15.30 -7.86
C VAL A 266 11.46 -15.71 -6.41
N TYR A 267 10.43 -16.30 -5.80
CA TYR A 267 10.45 -16.75 -4.40
C TYR A 267 10.76 -18.26 -4.29
N PRO A 268 12.04 -18.66 -4.25
CA PRO A 268 12.41 -20.07 -4.23
C PRO A 268 12.05 -20.75 -2.91
N VAL A 269 12.01 -22.09 -2.97
CA VAL A 269 12.13 -22.93 -1.78
C VAL A 269 13.62 -23.15 -1.52
N GLY A 270 14.15 -22.50 -0.49
CA GLY A 270 15.55 -22.57 -0.08
C GLY A 270 15.82 -23.49 1.10
N ASP A 271 17.08 -23.56 1.52
CA ASP A 271 17.53 -24.29 2.71
C ASP A 271 17.52 -23.38 3.94
N HIS A 272 16.33 -22.93 4.32
CA HIS A 272 16.11 -22.14 5.54
C HIS A 272 15.65 -23.04 6.69
N PRO A 273 15.95 -22.69 7.95
CA PRO A 273 15.40 -23.40 9.10
C PRO A 273 13.86 -23.38 9.06
N ALA A 274 13.25 -24.38 9.68
CA ALA A 274 11.81 -24.37 9.88
C ALA A 274 11.43 -23.13 10.72
N PRO A 275 10.28 -22.50 10.43
CA PRO A 275 9.84 -21.37 11.23
C PRO A 275 9.57 -21.81 12.68
N ASP A 276 9.95 -20.94 13.60
CA ASP A 276 9.59 -21.07 15.01
C ASP A 276 8.07 -20.89 15.20
N VAL A 277 7.56 -21.39 16.33
CA VAL A 277 6.17 -21.15 16.71
C VAL A 277 5.97 -19.65 16.94
N PRO A 278 4.87 -19.03 16.43
CA PRO A 278 4.63 -17.61 16.62
C PRO A 278 4.62 -17.23 18.10
N SER A 279 5.28 -16.13 18.44
CA SER A 279 5.18 -15.55 19.77
C SER A 279 3.85 -14.78 19.90
N VAL A 280 3.19 -14.86 21.05
CA VAL A 280 1.86 -14.24 21.26
C VAL A 280 1.86 -13.32 22.47
N GLN A 281 1.47 -12.07 22.25
CA GLN A 281 1.23 -11.06 23.26
C GLN A 281 -0.26 -10.71 23.27
N ALA A 282 -0.99 -11.32 24.19
CA ALA A 282 -2.41 -11.10 24.38
C ALA A 282 -2.67 -9.94 25.35
N GLN A 283 -3.75 -9.20 25.10
CA GLN A 283 -4.25 -8.20 26.04
C GLN A 283 -4.85 -8.86 27.28
N ASP A 284 -4.82 -8.15 28.40
CA ASP A 284 -5.43 -8.60 29.66
C ASP A 284 -6.90 -9.00 29.45
N GLY A 285 -7.29 -10.14 30.01
CA GLY A 285 -8.64 -10.69 29.89
C GLY A 285 -8.90 -11.53 28.63
N THR A 286 -7.92 -11.66 27.72
CA THR A 286 -8.06 -12.58 26.58
C THR A 286 -8.05 -14.04 27.05
N PRO A 287 -9.06 -14.85 26.70
CA PRO A 287 -9.13 -16.25 27.12
C PRO A 287 -7.94 -17.08 26.61
N ALA A 288 -7.36 -17.94 27.47
CA ALA A 288 -6.16 -18.72 27.16
C ALA A 288 -6.38 -19.74 26.02
N ASP A 289 -7.59 -20.27 25.88
CA ASP A 289 -8.00 -21.15 24.78
C ASP A 289 -8.03 -20.40 23.43
N VAL A 290 -8.46 -19.14 23.42
CA VAL A 290 -8.36 -18.27 22.24
C VAL A 290 -6.90 -18.04 21.87
N VAL A 291 -6.04 -17.73 22.84
CA VAL A 291 -4.59 -17.55 22.62
C VAL A 291 -3.99 -18.79 21.96
N ALA A 292 -4.27 -19.98 22.50
CA ALA A 292 -3.81 -21.24 21.95
C ALA A 292 -4.35 -21.51 20.54
N ALA A 293 -5.64 -21.22 20.29
CA ALA A 293 -6.25 -21.42 18.97
C ALA A 293 -5.63 -20.53 17.89
N VAL A 294 -5.42 -19.24 18.19
CA VAL A 294 -4.76 -18.30 17.27
C VAL A 294 -3.31 -18.72 17.02
N GLN A 295 -2.56 -19.09 18.07
CA GLN A 295 -1.18 -19.55 17.90
C GLN A 295 -1.10 -20.79 17.01
N ALA A 296 -2.04 -21.75 17.16
CA ALA A 296 -2.09 -22.94 16.34
C ALA A 296 -2.44 -22.62 14.87
N LEU A 297 -3.43 -21.76 14.63
CA LEU A 297 -3.85 -21.32 13.30
C LEU A 297 -2.70 -20.60 12.57
N GLU A 298 -2.05 -19.64 13.23
CA GLU A 298 -0.96 -18.87 12.62
C GLU A 298 0.32 -19.70 12.48
N ASN A 299 0.60 -20.64 13.38
CA ASN A 299 1.68 -21.62 13.18
C ASN A 299 1.40 -22.52 11.97
N ALA A 300 0.15 -22.94 11.75
CA ALA A 300 -0.23 -23.71 10.56
C ALA A 300 -0.06 -22.88 9.28
N TRP A 301 -0.46 -21.60 9.31
CA TRP A 301 -0.25 -20.67 8.21
C TRP A 301 1.24 -20.49 7.90
N LEU A 302 2.06 -20.25 8.93
CA LEU A 302 3.51 -20.07 8.80
C LEU A 302 4.22 -21.32 8.29
N ARG A 303 3.72 -22.51 8.65
CA ARG A 303 4.20 -23.82 8.15
C ARG A 303 3.67 -24.18 6.77
N THR A 304 2.87 -23.31 6.16
CA THR A 304 2.21 -23.58 4.86
C THR A 304 1.40 -24.89 4.88
N ASP A 305 0.77 -25.20 6.02
CA ASP A 305 -0.03 -26.42 6.20
C ASP A 305 -1.52 -26.12 6.02
N PRO A 306 -2.07 -26.28 4.80
CA PRO A 306 -3.47 -25.97 4.55
C PRO A 306 -4.39 -26.91 5.34
N ARG A 307 -3.98 -28.14 5.65
CA ARG A 307 -4.84 -29.09 6.38
C ARG A 307 -5.04 -28.64 7.82
N ALA A 308 -3.96 -28.19 8.48
CA ALA A 308 -4.03 -27.66 9.83
C ALA A 308 -4.80 -26.33 9.88
N VAL A 309 -4.69 -25.46 8.85
CA VAL A 309 -5.54 -24.26 8.75
C VAL A 309 -7.02 -24.64 8.61
N MET A 310 -7.36 -25.62 7.76
CA MET A 310 -8.76 -26.09 7.63
C MET A 310 -9.31 -26.66 8.95
N ALA A 311 -8.45 -27.23 9.80
CA ALA A 311 -8.84 -27.77 11.10
C ALA A 311 -9.32 -26.70 12.10
N ALA A 312 -9.15 -25.41 11.81
CA ALA A 312 -9.73 -24.30 12.58
C ALA A 312 -11.26 -24.15 12.40
N GLY A 313 -11.93 -25.16 11.85
CA GLY A 313 -13.36 -25.15 11.61
C GLY A 313 -13.72 -24.34 10.37
N ILE A 314 -12.99 -24.52 9.25
CA ILE A 314 -13.37 -23.93 7.96
C ILE A 314 -14.49 -24.78 7.33
N GLY A 315 -15.64 -24.16 7.12
CA GLY A 315 -16.82 -24.78 6.49
C GLY A 315 -17.14 -24.18 5.11
N ASN A 316 -18.25 -24.62 4.52
CA ASN A 316 -18.63 -24.20 3.15
C ASN A 316 -18.94 -22.71 3.04
N ASP A 317 -19.45 -22.10 4.12
CA ASP A 317 -19.80 -20.68 4.16
C ASP A 317 -18.66 -19.81 4.69
N SER A 318 -17.49 -20.40 5.00
CA SER A 318 -16.33 -19.64 5.45
C SER A 318 -15.76 -18.77 4.33
N ARG A 319 -15.31 -17.57 4.69
CA ARG A 319 -14.70 -16.60 3.77
C ARG A 319 -13.32 -16.19 4.28
N TRP A 320 -12.38 -16.03 3.37
CA TRP A 320 -11.00 -15.61 3.66
C TRP A 320 -10.59 -14.49 2.71
N PHE A 321 -10.13 -13.39 3.27
CA PHE A 321 -9.56 -12.27 2.55
C PHE A 321 -8.19 -11.93 3.12
N ASP A 322 -7.19 -11.84 2.25
CA ASP A 322 -5.83 -11.45 2.62
C ASP A 322 -5.25 -10.53 1.55
N SER A 323 -5.28 -9.22 1.82
CA SER A 323 -4.67 -8.19 0.98
C SER A 323 -3.26 -7.83 1.39
N SER A 324 -2.65 -8.62 2.28
CA SER A 324 -1.41 -8.22 2.92
C SER A 324 -0.19 -8.27 1.98
N ARG A 325 -0.32 -9.02 0.86
CA ARG A 325 0.64 -9.09 -0.26
C ARG A 325 0.02 -8.99 -1.65
N ILE A 326 -1.26 -9.34 -1.76
CA ILE A 326 -1.96 -9.49 -3.05
C ILE A 326 -3.20 -8.60 -3.00
N ASN A 327 -3.21 -7.50 -3.74
CA ASN A 327 -4.33 -6.56 -3.77
C ASN A 327 -5.27 -6.73 -4.97
N ASP A 328 -4.94 -7.62 -5.90
CA ASP A 328 -5.70 -7.96 -7.11
C ASP A 328 -6.57 -9.21 -6.94
N ARG A 329 -6.60 -9.80 -5.74
CA ARG A 329 -7.40 -10.98 -5.41
C ARG A 329 -8.57 -10.61 -4.50
N GLY A 330 -9.76 -11.12 -4.83
CA GLY A 330 -10.97 -11.00 -4.02
C GLY A 330 -11.03 -12.00 -2.86
N ILE A 331 -12.24 -12.19 -2.32
CA ILE A 331 -12.51 -13.14 -1.23
C ILE A 331 -12.50 -14.59 -1.75
N ASP A 332 -11.83 -15.45 -1.00
CA ASP A 332 -11.83 -16.89 -1.17
C ASP A 332 -12.92 -17.53 -0.30
N CYS A 333 -13.83 -18.30 -0.91
CA CYS A 333 -14.97 -18.89 -0.22
C CYS A 333 -14.87 -20.42 -0.14
N GLY A 334 -15.25 -20.96 1.01
CA GLY A 334 -15.29 -22.39 1.30
C GLY A 334 -13.90 -23.06 1.32
N PRO A 335 -13.81 -24.35 1.68
CA PRO A 335 -12.53 -25.00 1.93
C PRO A 335 -11.59 -25.02 0.72
N THR A 336 -12.13 -25.27 -0.48
CA THR A 336 -11.35 -25.31 -1.71
C THR A 336 -10.80 -23.94 -2.09
N GLY A 337 -11.68 -22.91 -2.10
CA GLY A 337 -11.26 -21.55 -2.46
C GLY A 337 -10.21 -21.03 -1.48
N ILE A 338 -10.43 -21.20 -0.18
CA ILE A 338 -9.50 -20.75 0.86
C ILE A 338 -8.14 -21.45 0.72
N ARG A 339 -8.10 -22.76 0.45
CA ARG A 339 -6.84 -23.47 0.21
C ARG A 339 -6.07 -22.90 -1.00
N ASP A 340 -6.78 -22.62 -2.09
CA ASP A 340 -6.15 -22.09 -3.30
C ASP A 340 -5.65 -20.65 -3.09
N GLY A 341 -6.39 -19.84 -2.31
CA GLY A 341 -6.00 -18.50 -1.87
C GLY A 341 -4.78 -18.47 -0.96
N LEU A 342 -4.72 -19.40 0.01
CA LEU A 342 -3.54 -19.60 0.87
C LEU A 342 -2.31 -19.96 0.03
N ALA A 343 -2.45 -20.88 -0.92
CA ALA A 343 -1.35 -21.25 -1.80
C ALA A 343 -0.85 -20.07 -2.66
N ALA A 344 -1.78 -19.27 -3.20
CA ALA A 344 -1.43 -18.06 -3.95
C ALA A 344 -0.64 -17.05 -3.09
N ASN A 345 -1.09 -16.81 -1.86
CA ASN A 345 -0.39 -15.95 -0.90
C ASN A 345 0.98 -16.50 -0.50
N TRP A 346 1.10 -17.78 -0.15
CA TRP A 346 2.38 -18.40 0.23
C TRP A 346 3.42 -18.37 -0.89
N ASN A 347 3.00 -18.33 -2.16
CA ASN A 347 3.91 -18.19 -3.30
C ASN A 347 4.52 -16.79 -3.44
N GLN A 348 4.09 -15.81 -2.64
CA GLN A 348 4.65 -14.45 -2.57
C GLN A 348 5.75 -14.30 -1.51
N TYR A 349 6.22 -15.41 -0.94
CA TYR A 349 7.21 -15.43 0.12
C TYR A 349 8.29 -16.46 -0.15
N ASP A 350 9.50 -16.18 0.30
CA ASP A 350 10.54 -17.20 0.39
C ASP A 350 10.12 -18.31 1.35
N ARG A 351 10.50 -19.53 1.00
CA ARG A 351 10.07 -20.73 1.71
C ARG A 351 11.24 -21.62 2.06
N SER A 352 11.05 -22.37 3.14
CA SER A 352 11.80 -23.59 3.45
C SER A 352 11.00 -24.82 3.03
N LYS A 353 11.58 -26.01 3.20
CA LYS A 353 10.84 -27.28 3.08
C LYS A 353 9.73 -27.45 4.12
N SER A 354 9.70 -26.62 5.17
CA SER A 354 8.84 -26.78 6.36
C SER A 354 7.89 -25.58 6.59
N GLY A 355 7.82 -24.63 5.66
CA GLY A 355 7.01 -23.42 5.80
C GLY A 355 7.63 -22.20 5.15
N LEU A 356 7.15 -21.02 5.49
CA LEU A 356 7.75 -19.75 5.10
C LEU A 356 9.12 -19.58 5.79
N ALA A 357 10.06 -18.94 5.09
CA ALA A 357 11.33 -18.51 5.66
C ALA A 357 11.14 -17.19 6.43
N ALA A 358 10.36 -17.23 7.51
CA ALA A 358 9.97 -16.04 8.26
C ALA A 358 9.74 -16.34 9.75
N SER A 359 9.87 -15.31 10.57
CA SER A 359 9.43 -15.31 11.97
C SER A 359 8.15 -14.51 12.14
N MET A 360 7.29 -14.91 13.07
CA MET A 360 6.01 -14.25 13.34
C MET A 360 5.86 -13.86 14.81
N THR A 361 5.36 -12.65 15.04
CA THR A 361 4.91 -12.15 16.34
C THR A 361 3.47 -11.69 16.24
N ILE A 362 2.64 -12.10 17.19
CA ILE A 362 1.25 -11.68 17.33
C ILE A 362 1.17 -10.71 18.51
N ARG A 363 0.64 -9.51 18.28
CA ARG A 363 0.47 -8.45 19.29
C ARG A 363 -0.96 -8.02 19.45
N ALA A 364 -1.24 -7.45 20.62
CA ALA A 364 -2.55 -6.91 20.98
C ALA A 364 -3.68 -7.90 20.71
N LEU A 365 -3.41 -9.21 20.88
CA LEU A 365 -4.42 -10.23 20.66
C LEU A 365 -5.54 -10.05 21.67
N ARG A 366 -6.77 -9.96 21.17
CA ARG A 366 -7.97 -9.82 21.97
C ARG A 366 -9.13 -10.56 21.34
N ALA A 367 -10.08 -10.92 22.18
CA ALA A 367 -11.33 -11.49 21.75
C ALA A 367 -12.50 -10.84 22.47
N LYS A 368 -13.60 -10.70 21.76
CA LYS A 368 -14.87 -10.29 22.35
C LYS A 368 -15.99 -11.19 21.89
N ARG A 369 -16.99 -11.33 22.75
CA ARG A 369 -18.17 -12.14 22.47
C ARG A 369 -18.97 -11.49 21.33
N PHE A 370 -19.43 -12.32 20.40
CA PHE A 370 -20.28 -11.90 19.30
C PHE A 370 -21.35 -12.97 19.05
N GLY A 371 -22.57 -12.72 19.53
CA GLY A 371 -23.65 -13.70 19.51
C GLY A 371 -23.28 -14.95 20.34
N ALA A 372 -23.32 -16.11 19.68
CA ALA A 372 -22.88 -17.39 20.24
C ALA A 372 -21.37 -17.63 20.08
N GLY A 373 -20.68 -16.87 19.23
CA GLY A 373 -19.26 -16.98 18.96
C GLY A 373 -18.45 -15.78 19.43
N ALA A 374 -17.42 -15.42 18.65
CA ALA A 374 -16.47 -14.39 19.03
C ALA A 374 -15.86 -13.67 17.82
N ILE A 375 -15.50 -12.42 18.03
CA ILE A 375 -14.61 -11.67 17.13
C ILE A 375 -13.23 -11.67 17.79
N VAL A 376 -12.22 -12.15 17.08
CA VAL A 376 -10.83 -12.22 17.51
C VAL A 376 -10.01 -11.30 16.62
N THR A 377 -9.22 -10.42 17.21
CA THR A 377 -8.43 -9.43 16.47
C THR A 377 -7.01 -9.34 17.01
N TYR A 378 -6.04 -9.10 16.14
CA TYR A 378 -4.65 -8.90 16.53
C TYR A 378 -3.84 -8.22 15.42
N GLN A 379 -2.66 -7.76 15.80
CA GLN A 379 -1.60 -7.34 14.89
C GLN A 379 -0.66 -8.52 14.64
N ARG A 380 -0.42 -8.85 13.37
CA ARG A 380 0.55 -9.84 12.92
C ARG A 380 1.78 -9.13 12.39
N GLU A 381 2.91 -9.34 13.03
CA GLU A 381 4.24 -8.91 12.57
C GLU A 381 4.96 -10.11 11.96
N LEU A 382 5.32 -10.00 10.68
CA LEU A 382 6.04 -11.02 9.92
C LEU A 382 7.38 -10.44 9.47
N SER A 383 8.47 -11.18 9.69
CA SER A 383 9.81 -10.79 9.24
C SER A 383 10.44 -11.89 8.41
N GLY A 384 10.65 -11.62 7.13
CA GLY A 384 11.26 -12.55 6.18
C GLY A 384 12.77 -12.67 6.38
N GLN A 385 13.28 -13.90 6.29
CA GLN A 385 14.69 -14.26 6.47
C GLN A 385 15.30 -14.89 5.19
N GLY A 386 14.57 -14.84 4.08
CA GLY A 386 14.96 -15.41 2.79
C GLY A 386 15.81 -14.49 1.92
N GLU A 387 15.88 -14.77 0.62
CA GLU A 387 16.55 -13.92 -0.38
C GLU A 387 15.83 -12.57 -0.58
N HIS A 388 14.55 -12.51 -0.25
CA HIS A 388 13.68 -11.34 -0.23
C HIS A 388 13.27 -11.06 1.21
N PRO A 389 14.20 -10.56 2.06
CA PRO A 389 13.83 -10.12 3.40
C PRO A 389 12.76 -9.03 3.30
N PHE A 390 11.95 -8.93 4.35
CA PHE A 390 10.89 -7.94 4.45
C PHE A 390 10.49 -7.78 5.91
N LYS A 391 9.83 -6.66 6.23
CA LYS A 391 9.06 -6.52 7.47
C LYS A 391 7.65 -6.13 7.10
N GLN A 392 6.69 -6.86 7.64
CA GLN A 392 5.30 -6.64 7.31
C GLN A 392 4.48 -6.66 8.59
N VAL A 393 3.61 -5.68 8.73
CA VAL A 393 2.61 -5.65 9.78
C VAL A 393 1.23 -5.73 9.12
N ALA A 394 0.35 -6.56 9.67
CA ALA A 394 -1.01 -6.71 9.19
C ALA A 394 -2.00 -6.75 10.36
N PHE A 395 -3.18 -6.19 10.16
CA PHE A 395 -4.31 -6.44 11.06
C PHE A 395 -5.04 -7.70 10.62
N VAL A 396 -5.35 -8.56 11.59
CA VAL A 396 -6.11 -9.78 11.38
C VAL A 396 -7.38 -9.73 12.21
N THR A 397 -8.50 -10.00 11.54
CA THR A 397 -9.81 -10.24 12.17
C THR A 397 -10.27 -11.64 11.82
N HIS A 398 -10.62 -12.43 12.83
CA HIS A 398 -11.38 -13.65 12.70
C HIS A 398 -12.75 -13.50 13.33
N ILE A 399 -13.80 -13.91 12.63
CA ILE A 399 -15.14 -14.02 13.19
C ILE A 399 -15.50 -15.50 13.28
N PHE A 400 -15.75 -15.96 14.51
CA PHE A 400 -16.23 -17.30 14.80
C PHE A 400 -17.73 -17.25 15.05
N GLU A 401 -18.48 -18.16 14.41
CA GLU A 401 -19.92 -18.29 14.57
C GLU A 401 -20.31 -19.78 14.68
N THR A 402 -21.55 -20.05 15.10
CA THR A 402 -22.06 -21.42 15.10
C THR A 402 -22.41 -21.83 13.68
N GLY A 403 -21.68 -22.81 13.12
CA GLY A 403 -21.93 -23.35 11.79
C GLY A 403 -23.23 -24.17 11.70
N ALA A 404 -23.62 -24.55 10.48
CA ALA A 404 -24.87 -25.28 10.20
C ALA A 404 -25.01 -26.61 10.97
N GLN A 405 -23.90 -27.21 11.39
CA GLN A 405 -23.85 -28.47 12.16
C GLN A 405 -23.82 -28.24 13.69
N GLY A 406 -23.95 -26.99 14.15
CA GLY A 406 -23.99 -26.64 15.58
C GLY A 406 -22.62 -26.49 16.25
N GLY A 407 -21.52 -26.77 15.56
CA GLY A 407 -20.15 -26.52 16.04
C GLY A 407 -19.68 -25.10 15.75
N MET A 408 -18.69 -24.61 16.50
CA MET A 408 -18.03 -23.34 16.20
C MET A 408 -17.27 -23.46 14.87
N GLN A 409 -17.43 -22.47 14.01
CA GLN A 409 -16.84 -22.39 12.68
C GLN A 409 -16.12 -21.05 12.55
N LEU A 410 -14.94 -21.05 11.90
CA LEU A 410 -14.30 -19.81 11.45
C LEU A 410 -15.08 -19.28 10.25
N PHE A 411 -15.94 -18.30 10.47
CA PHE A 411 -16.85 -17.76 9.45
C PHE A 411 -16.14 -16.74 8.55
N GLU A 412 -15.43 -15.77 9.15
CA GLU A 412 -14.65 -14.77 8.42
C GLU A 412 -13.19 -14.77 8.84
N THR A 413 -12.31 -14.59 7.86
CA THR A 413 -10.95 -14.10 8.08
C THR A 413 -10.69 -12.90 7.19
N PHE A 414 -10.23 -11.80 7.80
CA PHE A 414 -9.95 -10.56 7.11
C PHE A 414 -8.56 -10.05 7.52
N ILE A 415 -7.63 -10.03 6.57
CA ILE A 415 -6.24 -9.65 6.78
C ILE A 415 -5.90 -8.46 5.87
N THR A 416 -5.44 -7.37 6.46
CA THR A 416 -5.10 -6.13 5.74
C THR A 416 -3.68 -5.67 6.09
N LYS A 417 -2.89 -5.25 5.07
CA LYS A 417 -1.54 -4.69 5.31
C LYS A 417 -1.67 -3.37 6.04
N MET A 418 -0.81 -3.17 7.02
CA MET A 418 -0.65 -1.91 7.73
C MET A 418 0.66 -1.24 7.30
N HIS A 419 0.59 0.03 6.96
CA HIS A 419 1.75 0.88 6.77
C HIS A 419 1.88 1.79 7.99
N GLN A 420 2.87 1.55 8.84
CA GLN A 420 3.15 2.41 9.99
C GLN A 420 4.45 3.16 9.71
N PRO A 421 4.40 4.37 9.12
CA PRO A 421 5.59 5.19 8.97
C PRO A 421 6.17 5.44 10.37
N THR A 422 7.44 5.10 10.55
CA THR A 422 8.15 5.30 11.82
C THR A 422 8.91 6.63 11.87
N GLY A 423 8.94 7.35 10.75
CA GLY A 423 9.51 8.69 10.64
C GLY A 423 8.45 9.75 10.26
N GLU A 424 8.94 10.94 9.99
CA GLU A 424 8.17 12.11 9.51
C GLU A 424 7.49 11.84 8.16
N VAL A 425 8.16 11.12 7.26
CA VAL A 425 7.64 10.84 5.92
C VAL A 425 6.51 9.82 6.00
N LYS A 426 5.33 10.19 5.49
CA LYS A 426 4.12 9.37 5.53
C LYS A 426 4.09 8.33 4.42
N ASN A 427 4.41 8.72 3.20
CA ASN A 427 4.39 7.87 2.02
C ASN A 427 5.26 8.47 0.91
N LEU A 428 5.49 7.65 -0.11
CA LEU A 428 5.95 8.09 -1.42
C LEU A 428 4.70 8.48 -2.21
N ASP A 429 4.62 9.76 -2.57
CA ASP A 429 3.44 10.35 -3.20
C ASP A 429 3.41 10.09 -4.70
N TYR A 430 4.44 10.59 -5.38
CA TYR A 430 4.69 10.34 -6.78
C TYR A 430 6.18 10.19 -7.05
N VAL A 431 6.45 9.54 -8.17
CA VAL A 431 7.74 9.63 -8.86
C VAL A 431 7.55 10.44 -10.11
N GLU A 432 8.59 11.09 -10.59
CA GLU A 432 8.51 11.92 -11.78
C GLU A 432 9.69 11.61 -12.71
N THR A 433 9.39 11.45 -13.99
CA THR A 433 10.38 11.14 -15.02
C THR A 433 10.35 12.24 -16.10
N PRO A 434 11.49 12.91 -16.37
CA PRO A 434 11.54 14.02 -17.31
C PRO A 434 11.44 13.56 -18.76
N GLU A 435 10.59 14.23 -19.53
CA GLU A 435 10.27 13.86 -20.90
C GLU A 435 10.20 15.11 -21.81
N PRO A 436 11.09 15.25 -22.82
CA PRO A 436 11.01 16.33 -23.80
C PRO A 436 9.83 16.17 -24.78
N ASN A 437 9.23 14.97 -24.87
CA ASN A 437 8.05 14.71 -25.68
C ASN A 437 7.02 13.91 -24.86
N LEU A 438 6.18 14.63 -24.12
CA LEU A 438 5.17 14.06 -23.24
C LEU A 438 4.16 13.17 -23.96
N GLU A 439 3.79 13.47 -25.21
CA GLU A 439 2.82 12.64 -25.95
C GLU A 439 3.41 11.27 -26.30
N ALA A 440 4.67 11.24 -26.74
CA ALA A 440 5.37 9.98 -27.01
C ALA A 440 5.53 9.15 -25.74
N ALA A 441 5.93 9.78 -24.63
CA ALA A 441 6.05 9.14 -23.33
C ALA A 441 4.70 8.63 -22.81
N ARG A 442 3.64 9.42 -22.94
CA ARG A 442 2.27 9.02 -22.58
C ARG A 442 1.84 7.76 -23.33
N ASN A 443 2.07 7.69 -24.64
CA ASN A 443 1.73 6.51 -25.44
C ASN A 443 2.60 5.29 -25.06
N PHE A 444 3.87 5.52 -24.74
CA PHE A 444 4.77 4.47 -24.28
C PHE A 444 4.30 3.88 -22.94
N TYR A 445 4.15 4.70 -21.90
CA TYR A 445 3.76 4.21 -20.58
C TYR A 445 2.30 3.72 -20.55
N GLY A 446 1.37 4.44 -21.20
CA GLY A 446 -0.04 4.08 -21.21
C GLY A 446 -0.35 2.81 -21.99
N ASP A 447 0.08 2.75 -23.25
CA ASP A 447 -0.30 1.67 -24.17
C ASP A 447 0.75 0.57 -24.22
N THR A 448 2.02 0.94 -24.42
CA THR A 448 3.12 -0.03 -24.61
C THR A 448 3.45 -0.76 -23.31
N MET A 449 3.60 -0.03 -22.21
CA MET A 449 3.78 -0.61 -20.87
C MET A 449 2.46 -1.06 -20.23
N SER A 450 1.33 -0.66 -20.82
CA SER A 450 -0.01 -1.03 -20.36
C SER A 450 -0.38 -0.47 -18.97
N PHE A 451 0.17 0.70 -18.60
CA PHE A 451 -0.23 1.38 -17.36
C PHE A 451 -1.66 1.93 -17.44
N GLY A 452 -2.21 2.05 -18.66
CA GLY A 452 -3.57 2.51 -18.89
C GLY A 452 -3.65 4.02 -19.08
N LYS A 453 -4.84 4.60 -18.90
CA LYS A 453 -5.08 6.02 -19.14
C LYS A 453 -4.51 6.85 -17.97
N PRO A 454 -3.63 7.83 -18.22
CA PRO A 454 -3.19 8.75 -17.18
C PRO A 454 -4.23 9.84 -16.93
N TYR A 455 -4.13 10.50 -15.78
CA TYR A 455 -4.66 11.86 -15.64
C TYR A 455 -3.66 12.86 -16.20
N SER A 456 -4.12 14.06 -16.54
CA SER A 456 -3.33 15.07 -17.23
C SER A 456 -3.44 16.44 -16.60
N ASP A 457 -2.30 17.11 -16.52
CA ASP A 457 -2.17 18.54 -16.23
C ASP A 457 -1.40 19.22 -17.38
N GLU A 458 -1.28 20.55 -17.40
CA GLU A 458 -0.74 21.34 -18.53
C GLU A 458 0.66 20.91 -18.98
N SER A 459 1.48 20.37 -18.08
CA SER A 459 2.87 19.95 -18.36
C SER A 459 3.22 18.56 -17.79
N TRP A 460 2.22 17.75 -17.47
CA TRP A 460 2.42 16.54 -16.66
C TRP A 460 1.35 15.47 -16.94
N TYR A 461 1.75 14.19 -16.91
CA TYR A 461 0.84 13.04 -16.95
C TYR A 461 1.11 12.06 -15.81
N GLY A 462 0.05 11.55 -15.19
CA GLY A 462 0.13 10.67 -14.04
C GLY A 462 -0.55 9.33 -14.25
N PHE A 463 0.19 8.26 -14.05
CA PHE A 463 -0.33 6.89 -14.06
C PHE A 463 -0.45 6.38 -12.63
N TRP A 464 -1.68 6.05 -12.21
CA TRP A 464 -1.93 5.49 -10.88
C TRP A 464 -1.23 4.14 -10.71
N GLY A 465 -0.27 4.07 -9.79
CA GLY A 465 0.24 2.85 -9.20
C GLY A 465 -0.48 2.54 -7.89
N ILE A 466 -0.04 1.52 -7.16
CA ILE A 466 -0.60 1.21 -5.84
C ILE A 466 -0.15 2.29 -4.85
N LYS A 467 -1.09 3.11 -4.36
CA LYS A 467 -0.86 4.15 -3.32
C LYS A 467 0.17 5.23 -3.68
N SER A 468 0.53 5.35 -4.95
CA SER A 468 1.50 6.32 -5.45
C SER A 468 1.30 6.54 -6.95
N VAL A 469 1.78 7.66 -7.47
CA VAL A 469 1.67 8.01 -8.89
C VAL A 469 3.00 7.88 -9.62
N PHE A 470 2.98 7.26 -10.81
CA PHE A 470 4.07 7.36 -11.77
C PHE A 470 3.82 8.55 -12.69
N GLY A 471 4.57 9.62 -12.46
CA GLY A 471 4.51 10.87 -13.21
C GLY A 471 5.52 10.93 -14.34
N ILE A 472 5.11 11.56 -15.45
CA ILE A 472 6.01 12.07 -16.48
C ILE A 472 5.75 13.56 -16.66
N TYR A 473 6.80 14.34 -16.87
CA TYR A 473 6.70 15.81 -16.92
C TYR A 473 7.58 16.41 -18.01
N ALA A 474 7.16 17.55 -18.55
CA ALA A 474 7.91 18.24 -19.60
C ALA A 474 9.22 18.80 -19.03
N ALA A 475 10.35 18.42 -19.61
CA ALA A 475 11.66 18.94 -19.23
C ALA A 475 12.61 19.09 -20.43
N ASP A 476 13.42 20.14 -20.43
CA ASP A 476 14.49 20.31 -21.41
C ASP A 476 15.74 19.49 -21.00
N ARG A 477 16.48 18.98 -21.98
CA ARG A 477 17.81 18.40 -21.77
C ARG A 477 18.80 19.37 -21.14
N ALA A 478 18.62 20.67 -21.36
CA ALA A 478 19.41 21.72 -20.71
C ALA A 478 19.31 21.66 -19.16
N GLU A 479 18.26 21.04 -18.63
CA GLU A 479 18.01 20.90 -17.19
C GLU A 479 18.66 19.64 -16.58
N GLY A 480 19.55 18.98 -17.32
CA GLY A 480 20.37 17.87 -16.81
C GLY A 480 19.87 16.48 -17.17
N VAL A 481 18.81 16.36 -17.98
CA VAL A 481 18.33 15.06 -18.51
C VAL A 481 19.39 14.46 -19.43
N ALA A 482 19.93 13.31 -19.06
CA ALA A 482 20.96 12.61 -19.83
C ALA A 482 20.39 11.32 -20.47
N PRO A 483 20.45 11.18 -21.80
CA PRO A 483 20.06 9.94 -22.48
C PRO A 483 20.86 8.73 -22.00
N GLY A 484 20.20 7.58 -21.88
CA GLY A 484 20.77 6.33 -21.38
C GLY A 484 21.12 6.37 -19.89
N ARG A 485 20.50 7.27 -19.13
CA ARG A 485 20.73 7.43 -17.68
C ARG A 485 19.42 7.43 -16.90
N ALA A 486 19.56 7.21 -15.60
CA ALA A 486 18.53 7.45 -14.61
C ALA A 486 18.38 8.97 -14.41
N ASN A 487 17.14 9.48 -14.51
CA ASN A 487 16.84 10.91 -14.44
C ASN A 487 15.58 11.21 -13.61
N SER A 488 15.04 10.24 -12.87
CA SER A 488 13.79 10.41 -12.13
C SER A 488 14.04 10.91 -10.71
N SER A 489 13.03 11.54 -10.12
CA SER A 489 12.97 11.93 -8.70
C SER A 489 11.73 11.33 -8.05
N ALA A 490 11.74 11.30 -6.72
CA ALA A 490 10.60 10.92 -5.89
C ALA A 490 10.17 12.11 -5.02
N SER A 491 8.86 12.20 -4.82
CA SER A 491 8.22 13.08 -3.86
C SER A 491 7.80 12.32 -2.60
N LEU A 492 8.19 12.85 -1.44
CA LEU A 492 7.94 12.27 -0.13
C LEU A 492 7.03 13.19 0.68
N VAL A 493 5.88 12.69 1.13
CA VAL A 493 4.95 13.49 1.95
C VAL A 493 5.46 13.60 3.38
N VAL A 494 5.49 14.81 3.91
CA VAL A 494 5.91 15.13 5.28
C VAL A 494 4.82 15.90 6.03
N ASP A 495 4.91 15.88 7.36
CA ASP A 495 3.99 16.63 8.22
C ASP A 495 4.24 18.14 8.20
N SER A 496 5.50 18.57 8.01
CA SER A 496 5.87 19.99 8.00
C SER A 496 7.14 20.24 7.21
N LEU A 497 7.01 20.87 6.04
CA LEU A 497 8.15 21.29 5.23
C LEU A 497 9.05 22.30 5.93
N GLN A 498 8.53 23.10 6.86
CA GLN A 498 9.36 24.00 7.64
C GLN A 498 10.37 23.22 8.49
N ASP A 499 9.90 22.19 9.20
CA ASP A 499 10.74 21.34 10.03
C ASP A 499 11.67 20.48 9.16
N THR A 500 11.15 19.91 8.06
CA THR A 500 11.97 19.15 7.10
C THR A 500 13.10 20.00 6.54
N HIS A 501 12.82 21.25 6.13
CA HIS A 501 13.80 22.17 5.57
C HIS A 501 14.92 22.47 6.57
N ALA A 502 14.57 22.86 7.81
CA ALA A 502 15.56 23.13 8.85
C ALA A 502 16.45 21.91 9.13
N GLN A 503 15.86 20.72 9.12
CA GLN A 503 16.59 19.48 9.29
C GLN A 503 17.53 19.19 8.12
N LEU A 504 17.06 19.30 6.88
CA LEU A 504 17.87 19.13 5.66
C LEU A 504 19.05 20.12 5.63
N GLU A 505 18.82 21.39 5.97
CA GLU A 505 19.87 22.40 6.07
C GLU A 505 20.93 22.00 7.12
N SER A 506 20.49 21.54 8.30
CA SER A 506 21.40 21.07 9.36
C SER A 506 22.24 19.84 8.94
N MET A 507 21.73 19.06 7.99
CA MET A 507 22.39 17.87 7.43
C MET A 507 23.28 18.19 6.22
N GLY A 508 23.34 19.47 5.81
CA GLY A 508 24.19 19.94 4.71
C GLY A 508 23.58 19.73 3.32
N SER A 509 22.26 19.53 3.24
CA SER A 509 21.55 19.50 1.97
C SER A 509 21.62 20.86 1.26
N THR A 510 21.56 20.81 -0.07
CA THR A 510 21.41 22.00 -0.93
C THR A 510 20.01 22.04 -1.50
N PHE A 511 19.57 23.21 -1.95
CA PHE A 511 18.22 23.45 -2.47
C PHE A 511 18.32 23.91 -3.93
N PRO A 512 18.52 22.98 -4.88
CA PRO A 512 18.74 23.33 -6.28
C PRO A 512 17.47 23.93 -6.91
N VAL A 513 17.66 24.59 -8.05
CA VAL A 513 16.57 25.06 -8.90
C VAL A 513 16.64 24.30 -10.21
N ILE A 514 15.61 23.52 -10.48
CA ILE A 514 15.39 22.76 -11.71
C ILE A 514 14.06 23.28 -12.27
N PRO A 515 14.07 24.15 -13.30
CA PRO A 515 12.88 24.88 -13.74
C PRO A 515 11.63 24.03 -14.02
N SER A 516 11.81 22.78 -14.43
CA SER A 516 10.74 21.82 -14.68
C SER A 516 10.18 21.14 -13.42
N ILE A 517 10.81 21.29 -12.25
CA ILE A 517 10.37 20.75 -10.96
C ILE A 517 10.00 21.88 -9.99
N ASN A 518 10.82 22.93 -9.91
CA ASN A 518 10.63 24.05 -8.98
C ASN A 518 11.07 25.39 -9.58
N SER A 519 10.50 26.47 -9.04
CA SER A 519 10.68 27.84 -9.51
C SER A 519 11.75 28.62 -8.75
N ARG A 520 12.03 28.24 -7.48
CA ARG A 520 13.08 28.86 -6.64
C ARG A 520 13.68 27.85 -5.68
N GLY A 521 14.84 28.19 -5.12
CA GLY A 521 15.48 27.37 -4.09
C GLY A 521 14.72 27.49 -2.76
N GLY A 522 14.50 26.37 -2.10
CA GLY A 522 13.72 26.27 -0.86
C GLY A 522 12.30 25.78 -1.13
N THR A 523 11.36 26.25 -0.31
CA THR A 523 9.95 25.83 -0.38
C THR A 523 9.21 26.57 -1.50
N ASP A 524 8.43 25.89 -2.32
CA ASP A 524 7.52 26.43 -3.33
C ASP A 524 6.05 26.23 -2.93
N ASP A 525 5.20 27.16 -3.36
CA ASP A 525 3.76 27.15 -3.11
C ASP A 525 3.06 26.83 -4.42
N GLU A 526 2.53 25.62 -4.51
CA GLU A 526 1.79 25.10 -5.66
C GLU A 526 0.28 25.40 -5.56
N GLY A 527 -0.10 26.31 -4.63
CA GLY A 527 -1.46 26.73 -4.35
C GLY A 527 -2.20 25.79 -3.40
N ASN A 528 -2.25 24.50 -3.71
CA ASN A 528 -2.95 23.49 -2.89
C ASN A 528 -2.01 22.74 -1.94
N TYR A 529 -0.71 22.80 -2.18
CA TYR A 529 0.32 22.14 -1.38
C TYR A 529 1.63 22.92 -1.51
N LEU A 530 2.54 22.64 -0.60
CA LEU A 530 3.89 23.17 -0.61
C LEU A 530 4.85 22.07 -1.07
N THR A 531 5.90 22.45 -1.79
CA THR A 531 6.98 21.54 -2.23
C THR A 531 8.33 22.05 -1.77
N LEU A 532 9.30 21.16 -1.61
CA LEU A 532 10.69 21.49 -1.32
C LEU A 532 11.60 20.55 -2.11
N LEU A 533 12.37 21.11 -3.04
CA LEU A 533 13.43 20.38 -3.72
C LEU A 533 14.75 20.50 -2.95
N ALA A 534 15.29 19.36 -2.52
CA ALA A 534 16.55 19.31 -1.78
C ALA A 534 17.46 18.18 -2.28
N THR A 535 18.75 18.25 -1.96
CA THR A 535 19.65 17.12 -2.19
C THR A 535 19.70 16.18 -0.99
N ASP A 536 19.71 14.87 -1.25
CA ASP A 536 20.03 13.87 -0.25
C ASP A 536 21.53 13.91 0.12
N SER A 537 21.96 12.98 0.99
CA SER A 537 23.38 12.89 1.36
C SER A 537 24.32 12.66 0.16
N GLU A 538 23.89 11.96 -0.88
CA GLU A 538 24.69 11.63 -2.06
C GLU A 538 24.64 12.74 -3.13
N GLY A 539 23.74 13.71 -2.99
CA GLY A 539 23.52 14.77 -3.97
C GLY A 539 22.38 14.48 -4.94
N ASN A 540 21.59 13.42 -4.73
CA ASN A 540 20.38 13.17 -5.52
C ASN A 540 19.32 14.21 -5.20
N ALA A 541 18.64 14.75 -6.21
CA ALA A 541 17.49 15.63 -6.00
C ALA A 541 16.27 14.83 -5.53
N VAL A 542 15.65 15.27 -4.43
CA VAL A 542 14.47 14.66 -3.79
C VAL A 542 13.44 15.76 -3.53
N VAL A 543 12.19 15.49 -3.85
CA VAL A 543 11.07 16.38 -3.54
C VAL A 543 10.46 15.96 -2.20
N PHE A 544 10.14 16.95 -1.37
CA PHE A 544 9.29 16.77 -0.20
C PHE A 544 8.03 17.60 -0.40
N SER A 545 6.88 17.06 -0.04
CA SER A 545 5.59 17.73 -0.17
C SER A 545 4.89 17.82 1.18
N GLU A 546 4.36 18.99 1.50
CA GLU A 546 3.42 19.19 2.59
C GLU A 546 2.10 19.61 1.97
N TYR A 547 1.07 18.78 2.15
CA TYR A 547 -0.28 19.17 1.81
C TYR A 547 -0.76 20.13 2.89
N ASN A 548 -0.93 21.41 2.52
CA ASN A 548 -1.60 22.38 3.38
C ASN A 548 -2.94 21.77 3.72
N ASN A 549 -3.12 21.33 4.98
CA ASN A 549 -4.27 20.55 5.42
C ASN A 549 -5.49 20.85 4.56
N TYR A 550 -5.85 19.83 3.79
CA TYR A 550 -7.13 19.72 3.14
C TYR A 550 -8.22 20.29 4.02
#